data_AF-A0A7S2RTU9-F1
#
_entry.id   AF-A0A7S2RTU9-F1
#
_cell.length_a   1.000
_cell.length_b   1.000
_cell.length_c   1.000
_cell.angle_alpha   90.00
_cell.angle_beta   90.00
_cell.angle_gamma   90.00
#
_symmetry.space_group_name_H-M   'P 1'
#
loop_
_entity.id
_entity.type
_entity.pdbx_description
1 polymer ?
#
loop_
_entity_poly.entity_id
_entity_poly.type
_entity_poly.pdbx_seq_one_letter_code
_entity_poly.pdbx_strand_id
1 'polypeptide(L)'
;ISELLPGQPPHLIRRLHHAIQLVLLGVGDRPKGPLDVHTEALNCRAVKFTWKFDPSDANLQFPVHKYLLQRRRQTVWESVMESMDSEFTDVALQPGTTYIFR
;
A
#
# COMPACT_ATOMS: atom_id res chain seq x y z
N ILE A 1 -18.71 20.48 8.72
CA ILE A 1 -18.55 21.68 7.88
C ILE A 1 -17.57 21.27 6.79
N SER A 2 -18.08 20.97 5.60
CA SER A 2 -17.27 20.59 4.43
C SER A 2 -17.77 21.43 3.29
N GLU A 3 -17.02 22.48 2.95
CA GLU A 3 -17.31 23.32 1.81
C GLU A 3 -17.17 22.49 0.52
N LEU A 4 -18.27 22.43 -0.22
CA LEU A 4 -18.43 21.71 -1.47
C LEU A 4 -17.98 22.62 -2.62
N LEU A 5 -17.13 22.10 -3.50
CA LEU A 5 -16.77 22.76 -4.75
C LEU A 5 -18.03 22.93 -5.63
N PRO A 6 -18.35 24.15 -6.10
CA PRO A 6 -19.55 24.39 -6.90
C PRO A 6 -19.42 23.79 -8.31
N GLY A 7 -20.42 23.01 -8.74
CA GLY A 7 -20.58 22.59 -10.15
C GLY A 7 -20.53 21.07 -10.44
N GLN A 8 -20.45 20.19 -9.44
CA GLN A 8 -20.48 18.75 -9.71
C GLN A 8 -21.90 18.20 -9.97
N PRO A 9 -22.09 17.33 -10.99
CA PRO A 9 -23.36 16.69 -11.28
C PRO A 9 -23.93 15.94 -10.06
N PRO A 10 -25.25 16.00 -9.81
CA PRO A 10 -25.88 15.44 -8.61
C PRO A 10 -25.68 13.92 -8.44
N HIS A 11 -25.49 13.18 -9.54
CA HIS A 11 -25.21 11.74 -9.48
C HIS A 11 -23.79 11.41 -8.98
N LEU A 12 -22.81 12.29 -9.19
CA LEU A 12 -21.44 12.10 -8.67
C LEU A 12 -21.39 12.34 -7.17
N ILE A 13 -22.10 13.36 -6.67
CA ILE A 13 -22.20 13.66 -5.24
C ILE A 13 -22.83 12.49 -4.49
N ARG A 14 -23.91 11.90 -5.04
CA ARG A 14 -24.55 10.70 -4.47
C ARG A 14 -23.60 9.50 -4.42
N ARG A 15 -22.82 9.26 -5.48
CA ARG A 15 -21.84 8.16 -5.52
C ARG A 15 -20.75 8.35 -4.47
N LEU A 16 -20.25 9.58 -4.30
CA LEU A 16 -19.23 9.90 -3.31
C LEU A 16 -19.74 9.71 -1.87
N HIS A 17 -20.93 10.25 -1.55
CA HIS A 17 -21.54 10.08 -0.23
C HIS A 17 -21.74 8.60 0.11
N HIS A 18 -22.20 7.82 -0.86
CA HIS A 18 -22.40 6.38 -0.69
C HIS A 18 -21.07 5.64 -0.47
N ALA A 19 -20.03 5.96 -1.23
CA ALA A 19 -18.70 5.38 -1.04
C ALA A 19 -18.13 5.70 0.35
N ILE A 20 -18.26 6.95 0.82
CA ILE A 20 -17.84 7.35 2.16
C ILE A 20 -18.62 6.58 3.24
N GLN A 21 -19.94 6.44 3.10
CA GLN A 21 -20.76 5.65 4.02
C GLN A 21 -20.31 4.19 4.09
N LEU A 22 -20.01 3.56 2.95
CA LEU A 22 -19.52 2.18 2.90
C LEU A 22 -18.16 2.03 3.61
N VAL A 23 -17.22 2.96 3.38
CA VAL A 23 -15.92 2.98 4.08
C VAL A 23 -16.11 3.11 5.59
N LEU A 24 -16.98 4.01 6.05
CA LEU A 24 -17.26 4.22 7.48
C LEU A 24 -17.92 3.00 8.14
N LEU A 25 -18.74 2.26 7.39
CA LEU A 25 -19.37 1.02 7.86
C LEU A 25 -18.42 -0.18 7.78
N GLY A 26 -17.17 0.00 7.31
CA GLY A 26 -16.21 -1.08 7.12
C GLY A 26 -16.63 -2.10 6.06
N VAL A 27 -17.52 -1.69 5.15
CA VAL A 27 -18.02 -2.55 4.08
C VAL A 27 -17.03 -2.50 2.93
N GLY A 28 -16.42 -3.64 2.60
CA GLY A 28 -15.48 -3.79 1.50
C GLY A 28 -14.45 -4.88 1.80
N ASP A 29 -14.05 -5.63 0.78
CA ASP A 29 -13.01 -6.64 0.92
C ASP A 29 -11.65 -5.97 1.09
N ARG A 30 -10.82 -6.52 1.98
CA ARG A 30 -9.42 -6.07 2.12
C ARG A 30 -8.64 -6.55 0.89
N PRO A 31 -7.77 -5.71 0.32
CA PRO A 31 -6.82 -6.17 -0.68
C PRO A 31 -6.02 -7.36 -0.18
N LYS A 32 -5.72 -8.27 -1.10
CA LYS A 32 -4.72 -9.29 -0.88
C LYS A 32 -3.33 -8.66 -0.89
N GLY A 33 -2.39 -9.41 -0.33
CA GLY A 33 -0.98 -9.03 -0.39
C GLY A 33 -0.45 -9.10 -1.82
N PRO A 34 0.68 -8.45 -2.10
CA PRO A 34 1.35 -8.55 -3.39
C PRO A 34 1.76 -10.00 -3.69
N LEU A 35 1.77 -10.35 -4.98
CA LEU A 35 2.22 -11.65 -5.49
C LEU A 35 3.69 -11.60 -5.92
N ASP A 36 4.30 -12.78 -6.07
CA ASP A 36 5.66 -12.96 -6.59
C ASP A 36 6.71 -12.04 -5.94
N VAL A 37 6.63 -11.85 -4.62
CA VAL A 37 7.58 -10.99 -3.90
C VAL A 37 8.98 -11.60 -4.01
N HIS A 38 9.88 -10.88 -4.67
CA HIS A 38 11.27 -11.25 -4.85
C HIS A 38 12.19 -10.25 -4.17
N THR A 39 13.29 -10.76 -3.63
CA THR A 39 14.28 -9.97 -2.89
C THR A 39 15.68 -10.27 -3.39
N GLU A 40 16.42 -9.22 -3.72
CA GLU A 40 17.81 -9.29 -4.18
C GLU A 40 18.69 -8.45 -3.25
N ALA A 41 19.66 -9.09 -2.59
CA ALA A 41 20.66 -8.38 -1.80
C ALA A 41 21.67 -7.73 -2.74
N LEU A 42 21.65 -6.40 -2.85
CA LEU A 42 22.58 -5.66 -3.70
C LEU A 42 23.96 -5.53 -3.05
N ASN A 43 23.99 -5.30 -1.74
CA ASN A 43 25.21 -5.27 -0.92
C ASN A 43 24.84 -5.31 0.58
N CYS A 44 25.83 -5.13 1.47
CA CYS A 44 25.63 -5.16 2.93
C CYS A 44 24.81 -3.99 3.51
N ARG A 45 24.41 -3.01 2.67
CA ARG A 45 23.61 -1.83 3.06
C ARG A 45 22.32 -1.69 2.25
N ALA A 46 22.11 -2.51 1.22
CA ALA A 46 20.98 -2.35 0.32
C ALA A 46 20.37 -3.69 -0.12
N VAL A 47 19.04 -3.71 -0.18
CA VAL A 47 18.26 -4.81 -0.73
C VAL A 47 17.18 -4.26 -1.65
N LYS A 48 17.02 -4.89 -2.82
CA LYS A 48 15.96 -4.57 -3.79
C LYS A 48 14.79 -5.54 -3.60
N PHE A 49 13.59 -5.00 -3.68
CA PHE A 49 12.33 -5.71 -3.68
C PHE A 49 11.62 -5.49 -5.01
N THR A 50 11.03 -6.54 -5.54
CA THR A 50 10.10 -6.48 -6.66
C THR A 50 8.90 -7.36 -6.35
N TRP A 51 7.72 -6.96 -6.82
CA TRP A 51 6.49 -7.69 -6.60
C TRP A 51 5.48 -7.45 -7.71
N LYS A 52 4.35 -8.15 -7.67
CA LYS A 52 3.24 -7.98 -8.61
C LYS A 52 1.94 -7.70 -7.88
N PHE A 53 1.06 -6.97 -8.55
CA PHE A 53 -0.33 -6.80 -8.15
C PHE A 53 -1.09 -8.13 -8.21
N ASP A 54 -1.95 -8.40 -7.24
CA ASP A 54 -2.85 -9.55 -7.27
C ASP A 54 -4.06 -9.22 -8.19
N PRO A 55 -4.22 -9.90 -9.34
CA PRO A 55 -5.32 -9.58 -10.27
C PRO A 55 -6.72 -9.78 -9.66
N SER A 56 -6.85 -10.58 -8.60
CA SER A 56 -8.14 -10.75 -7.92
C SER A 56 -8.59 -9.50 -7.16
N ASP A 57 -7.69 -8.56 -6.91
CA ASP A 57 -8.00 -7.26 -6.31
C ASP A 57 -8.44 -6.19 -7.34
N ALA A 58 -8.39 -6.50 -8.65
CA ALA A 58 -8.69 -5.53 -9.71
C ALA A 58 -10.12 -4.98 -9.65
N ASN A 59 -11.05 -5.78 -9.11
CA ASN A 59 -12.47 -5.47 -9.05
C ASN A 59 -12.95 -5.14 -7.63
N LEU A 60 -12.03 -4.84 -6.71
CA LEU A 60 -12.42 -4.42 -5.37
C LEU A 60 -13.26 -3.15 -5.45
N GLN A 61 -14.27 -3.07 -4.58
CA GLN A 61 -15.08 -1.86 -4.42
C GLN A 61 -14.21 -0.63 -4.09
N PHE A 62 -13.09 -0.86 -3.40
CA PHE A 62 -12.04 0.13 -3.14
C PHE A 62 -10.72 -0.35 -3.73
N PRO A 63 -10.24 0.26 -4.83
CA PRO A 63 -9.00 -0.13 -5.48
C PRO A 63 -7.78 0.01 -4.56
N VAL A 64 -6.79 -0.85 -4.76
CA VAL A 64 -5.47 -0.70 -4.15
C VAL A 64 -4.85 0.60 -4.65
N HIS A 65 -4.46 1.47 -3.72
CA HIS A 65 -3.93 2.80 -4.03
C HIS A 65 -2.47 2.97 -3.65
N LYS A 66 -1.88 2.03 -2.90
CA LYS A 66 -0.46 1.99 -2.50
C LYS A 66 -0.09 0.66 -1.87
N TYR A 67 1.21 0.37 -1.91
CA TYR A 67 1.88 -0.62 -1.08
C TYR A 67 2.63 0.06 0.05
N LEU A 68 2.75 -0.65 1.16
CA LEU A 68 3.52 -0.22 2.33
C LEU A 68 4.58 -1.29 2.58
N LEU A 69 5.85 -0.96 2.40
CA LEU A 69 6.94 -1.84 2.80
C LEU A 69 7.38 -1.44 4.20
N GLN A 70 7.42 -2.43 5.09
CA GLN A 70 7.86 -2.22 6.46
C GLN A 70 9.05 -3.09 6.80
N ARG A 71 9.92 -2.55 7.64
CA ARG A 71 11.12 -3.22 8.12
C ARG A 71 11.13 -3.23 9.64
N ARG A 72 11.64 -4.32 10.23
CA ARG A 72 11.97 -4.35 11.66
C ARG A 72 13.30 -5.03 11.91
N ARG A 73 14.04 -4.50 12.90
CA ARG A 73 15.22 -5.14 13.50
C ARG A 73 14.88 -5.88 14.79
N GLN A 74 13.90 -5.37 15.53
CA GLN A 74 13.47 -5.88 16.82
C GLN A 74 11.94 -6.06 16.82
N THR A 75 11.23 -5.40 17.73
CA THR A 75 9.78 -5.56 17.92
C THR A 75 8.95 -4.59 17.09
N VAL A 76 9.49 -3.41 16.79
CA VAL A 76 8.75 -2.32 16.11
C VAL A 76 8.96 -2.36 14.60
N TRP A 77 7.86 -2.27 13.87
CA TRP A 77 7.87 -2.08 12.42
C TRP A 77 8.02 -0.59 12.08
N GLU A 78 9.00 -0.27 11.25
CA GLU A 78 9.14 1.05 10.62
C GLU A 78 8.68 0.97 9.16
N SER A 79 7.97 1.99 8.69
CA SER A 79 7.62 2.12 7.28
C SER A 79 8.80 2.70 6.52
N VAL A 80 9.26 2.00 5.48
CA VAL A 80 10.41 2.44 4.65
C VAL A 80 9.97 2.92 3.27
N MET A 81 8.79 2.50 2.82
CA MET A 81 8.21 2.92 1.55
C MET A 81 6.69 2.92 1.63
N GLU A 82 6.10 3.94 1.00
CA GLU A 82 4.67 4.02 0.73
C GLU A 82 4.50 4.56 -0.71
N SER A 83 4.16 3.69 -1.66
CA SER A 83 4.10 4.01 -3.09
C SER A 83 3.19 3.05 -3.86
N MET A 84 2.75 3.44 -5.04
CA MET A 84 2.06 2.57 -6.01
C MET A 84 3.01 1.68 -6.79
N ASP A 85 4.32 1.92 -6.70
CA ASP A 85 5.32 1.18 -7.45
C ASP A 85 5.30 -0.32 -7.11
N SER A 86 5.80 -1.13 -8.04
CA SER A 86 5.95 -2.57 -7.86
C SER A 86 7.41 -2.99 -7.62
N GLU A 87 8.28 -2.01 -7.34
CA GLU A 87 9.67 -2.22 -6.97
C GLU A 87 10.13 -1.14 -5.99
N PHE A 88 11.08 -1.49 -5.13
CA PHE A 88 11.71 -0.55 -4.19
C PHE A 88 13.08 -1.05 -3.77
N THR A 89 14.01 -0.14 -3.49
CA THR A 89 15.32 -0.47 -2.91
C THR A 89 15.49 0.20 -1.56
N ASP A 90 15.57 -0.61 -0.50
CA ASP A 90 15.93 -0.10 0.82
C ASP A 90 17.45 -0.03 0.93
N VAL A 91 17.98 1.19 1.06
CA VAL A 91 19.42 1.48 1.13
C VAL A 91 19.90 1.85 2.54
N ALA A 92 19.02 1.76 3.54
CA ALA A 92 19.30 2.20 4.91
C ALA A 92 19.66 1.02 5.84
N LEU A 93 20.24 -0.06 5.30
CA LEU A 93 20.61 -1.24 6.09
C LEU A 93 21.99 -1.08 6.72
N GLN A 94 22.13 -1.69 7.90
CA GLN A 94 23.40 -1.78 8.62
C GLN A 94 24.02 -3.18 8.45
N PRO A 95 25.31 -3.27 8.07
CA PRO A 95 26.00 -4.55 7.97
C PRO A 95 25.95 -5.35 9.27
N GLY A 96 25.81 -6.68 9.16
CA GLY A 96 25.75 -7.57 10.32
C GLY A 96 24.44 -7.51 11.12
N THR A 97 23.44 -6.73 10.67
CA THR A 97 22.12 -6.68 11.30
C THR A 97 21.10 -7.51 10.50
N THR A 98 20.31 -8.32 11.20
CA THR A 98 19.19 -9.05 10.59
C THR A 98 17.93 -8.19 10.61
N TYR A 99 17.21 -8.19 9.48
CA TYR A 99 15.95 -7.48 9.32
C TYR A 99 14.86 -8.44 8.88
N ILE A 100 13.64 -8.14 9.28
CA ILE A 100 12.43 -8.79 8.77
C ILE A 100 11.64 -7.73 8.01
N PHE A 101 11.14 -8.10 6.84
CA PHE A 101 10.33 -7.26 5.96
C PHE A 101 8.93 -7.83 5.80
N ARG A 102 7.96 -6.96 5.50
CA ARG A 102 6.61 -7.31 5.10
C ARG A 102 6.00 -6.23 4.22
#